data_AF-A0A182P2U1-F1
#
_entry.id   AF-A0A182P2U1-F1
#
_cell.length_a   1.000
_cell.length_b   1.000
_cell.length_c   1.000
_cell.angle_alpha   90.00
_cell.angle_beta   90.00
_cell.angle_gamma   90.00
#
_symmetry.space_group_name_H-M   'P 1'
#
loop_
_entity.id
_entity.type
_entity.pdbx_description
1 polymer ?
#
loop_
_entity_poly.entity_id
_entity_poly.type
_entity_poly.pdbx_seq_one_letter_code
_entity_poly.pdbx_strand_id
1 'polypeptide(L)' 'MKAKLERSRQSARECRARKKLRYQYLEELVTDREKAVIELRRELEKLYNWALEVDAGRCPEGLQELLEELGAMKQE' A
#
# COMPACT_ATOMS: atom_id res chain seq x y z
N MET A 1 47.65 19.68 -6.95
CA MET A 1 46.57 19.45 -7.95
C MET A 1 45.84 18.11 -7.78
N LYS A 2 46.54 16.96 -7.66
CA LYS A 2 45.94 15.60 -7.58
C LYS A 2 44.85 15.47 -6.49
N ALA A 3 45.11 15.94 -5.27
CA ALA A 3 44.13 15.89 -4.17
C ALA A 3 42.84 16.70 -4.43
N LYS A 4 42.91 17.81 -5.19
CA LYS A 4 41.72 18.60 -5.56
C LYS A 4 40.86 17.85 -6.59
N LEU A 5 41.52 17.20 -7.56
CA LEU A 5 40.84 16.39 -8.57
C LEU A 5 40.17 15.16 -7.95
N GLU A 6 40.83 14.52 -6.99
CA GLU A 6 40.29 13.36 -6.27
C GLU A 6 39.07 13.73 -5.41
N ARG A 7 39.14 14.86 -4.68
CA ARG A 7 37.97 15.40 -3.96
C ARG A 7 36.80 15.71 -4.89
N SER A 8 37.06 16.35 -6.04
CA SER A 8 35.99 16.64 -7.02
C SER A 8 35.35 15.37 -7.57
N ARG A 9 36.15 14.34 -7.87
CA ARG A 9 35.65 13.01 -8.28
C ARG A 9 34.79 12.37 -7.18
N GLN A 10 35.23 12.45 -5.93
CA GLN A 10 34.52 11.89 -4.79
C GLN A 10 33.17 12.61 -4.56
N SER A 11 33.15 13.94 -4.55
CA SER A 11 31.90 14.71 -4.43
C SER A 11 30.92 14.40 -5.57
N ALA A 12 31.41 14.21 -6.79
CA ALA A 12 30.59 13.80 -7.93
C ALA A 12 30.00 12.39 -7.77
N ARG A 13 30.78 11.45 -7.19
CA ARG A 13 30.29 10.08 -6.88
C ARG A 13 29.22 10.12 -5.79
N GLU A 14 29.46 10.85 -4.71
CA GLU A 14 28.52 11.00 -3.60
C GLU A 14 27.22 11.66 -4.05
N CYS A 15 27.29 12.67 -4.92
CA CYS A 15 26.11 13.30 -5.51
C CYS A 15 25.26 12.28 -6.29
N ARG A 16 25.89 11.46 -7.13
CA ARG A 16 25.19 10.40 -7.88
C ARG A 16 24.61 9.33 -6.95
N ALA A 17 25.36 8.88 -5.95
CA ALA A 17 24.91 7.89 -4.98
C ALA A 17 23.69 8.41 -4.20
N ARG A 18 23.73 9.67 -3.74
CA ARG A 18 22.61 10.32 -3.06
C ARG A 18 21.38 10.44 -3.94
N LYS A 19 21.56 10.81 -5.21
CA LYS A 19 20.45 10.89 -6.18
C LYS A 19 19.82 9.51 -6.42
N LYS A 20 20.65 8.47 -6.58
CA LYS A 20 20.17 7.09 -6.74
C LYS A 20 19.35 6.65 -5.53
N LEU A 21 19.89 6.82 -4.32
CA LEU A 21 19.19 6.45 -3.08
C LEU A 21 17.87 7.19 -2.92
N ARG A 22 17.85 8.49 -3.22
CA ARG A 22 16.62 9.30 -3.17
C ARG A 22 15.55 8.78 -4.12
N TYR A 23 15.92 8.39 -5.33
CA TYR A 23 14.97 7.85 -6.30
C TYR A 23 14.47 6.47 -5.91
N GLN A 24 15.34 5.60 -5.40
CA GLN A 24 14.92 4.29 -4.87
C GLN A 24 13.90 4.45 -3.74
N TYR A 25 14.15 5.33 -2.78
CA TYR A 25 13.21 5.59 -1.69
C TYR A 25 11.86 6.14 -2.18
N LEU A 26 11.88 7.06 -3.15
CA LEU A 26 10.64 7.60 -3.72
C LEU A 26 9.86 6.53 -4.50
N GLU A 27 10.56 5.66 -5.22
CA GLU A 27 9.97 4.55 -5.97
C GLU A 27 9.31 3.54 -5.02
N GLU A 28 9.99 3.15 -3.95
CA GLU A 28 9.43 2.29 -2.89
C GLU A 28 8.18 2.92 -2.26
N LEU A 29 8.25 4.20 -1.87
CA LEU A 29 7.14 4.92 -1.26
C LEU A 29 5.91 5.00 -2.19
N VAL A 30 6.13 5.27 -3.48
CA VAL A 30 5.05 5.30 -4.49
C VAL A 30 4.46 3.91 -4.66
N THR A 31 5.31 2.90 -4.83
CA THR A 31 4.89 1.50 -5.01
C THR A 31 4.03 1.01 -3.84
N ASP A 32 4.45 1.30 -2.61
CA ASP A 32 3.71 0.88 -1.41
C ASP A 32 2.39 1.63 -1.28
N ARG A 33 2.36 2.91 -1.66
CA ARG A 33 1.11 3.69 -1.71
C ARG A 33 0.15 3.13 -2.75
N GLU A 34 0.63 2.81 -3.94
CA GLU A 34 -0.20 2.25 -5.02
C GLU A 34 -0.79 0.89 -4.62
N LYS A 35 0.00 0.01 -3.99
CA LYS A 35 -0.50 -1.25 -3.42
C LYS A 35 -1.60 -1.01 -2.39
N ALA A 36 -1.39 -0.11 -1.43
CA ALA A 36 -2.39 0.21 -0.43
C ALA A 36 -3.69 0.75 -1.05
N VAL A 37 -3.60 1.59 -2.09
CA VAL A 37 -4.79 2.08 -2.81
C VAL A 37 -5.53 0.95 -3.52
N ILE A 38 -4.82 -0.01 -4.12
CA ILE A 38 -5.44 -1.16 -4.78
C ILE A 38 -6.18 -2.03 -3.77
N GLU A 39 -5.58 -2.34 -2.63
CA GLU A 39 -6.25 -3.16 -1.61
C GLU A 39 -7.48 -2.44 -1.02
N LEU A 40 -7.36 -1.15 -0.70
CA LEU A 40 -8.51 -0.36 -0.24
C LEU A 40 -9.65 -0.30 -1.26
N ARG A 41 -9.33 -0.23 -2.55
CA ARG A 41 -10.34 -0.28 -3.62
C ARG A 41 -11.05 -1.63 -3.66
N ARG A 42 -10.32 -2.73 -3.52
CA ARG A 42 -10.90 -4.08 -3.46
C ARG A 42 -11.82 -4.25 -2.26
N GLU A 43 -11.40 -3.77 -1.08
CA GLU A 43 -12.21 -3.79 0.13
C GLU A 43 -13.50 -2.98 -0.04
N LEU A 44 -13.39 -1.77 -0.60
CA LEU A 44 -14.54 -0.92 -0.87
C LEU A 44 -15.52 -1.57 -1.87
N GLU A 45 -15.00 -2.16 -2.94
CA GLU A 45 -15.82 -2.86 -3.94
C GLU A 45 -16.54 -4.07 -3.33
N LYS A 46 -15.86 -4.86 -2.47
CA LYS A 46 -16.48 -5.95 -1.71
C LYS A 46 -17.65 -5.43 -0.87
N LEU A 47 -17.44 -4.39 -0.07
CA LEU A 47 -18.50 -3.82 0.78
C LEU A 47 -19.66 -3.26 -0.03
N TYR A 48 -19.38 -2.64 -1.18
CA TYR A 48 -20.41 -2.13 -2.08
C TYR A 48 -21.27 -3.26 -2.65
N ASN A 49 -20.65 -4.35 -3.11
CA ASN A 49 -21.37 -5.52 -3.61
C ASN A 49 -22.21 -6.19 -2.50
N TRP A 50 -21.65 -6.29 -1.30
CA TRP A 50 -22.41 -6.80 -0.14
C TRP A 50 -23.62 -5.94 0.18
N ALA A 51 -23.50 -4.62 0.17
CA ALA A 51 -24.63 -3.72 0.36
C ALA A 51 -25.74 -3.97 -0.70
N LEU A 52 -25.38 -4.13 -1.97
CA LEU A 52 -26.33 -4.45 -3.03
C LEU A 52 -27.05 -5.79 -2.83
N GLU A 53 -26.34 -6.80 -2.33
CA GLU A 53 -26.94 -8.11 -2.05
C GLU A 53 -27.89 -8.05 -0.84
N VAL A 54 -27.48 -7.36 0.23
CA VAL A 54 -28.32 -7.14 1.42
C VAL A 54 -29.58 -6.35 1.05
N ASP A 55 -29.46 -5.28 0.26
CA ASP A 55 -30.60 -4.49 -0.22
C ASP A 55 -31.55 -5.33 -1.07
N ALA A 56 -31.04 -6.34 -1.77
CA ALA A 56 -31.83 -7.31 -2.52
C ALA A 56 -32.35 -8.48 -1.68
N GLY A 57 -32.20 -8.43 -0.36
CA GLY A 57 -32.65 -9.46 0.59
C GLY A 57 -31.83 -10.74 0.57
N ARG A 58 -30.63 -10.73 -0.03
CA ARG A 58 -29.69 -11.86 -0.03
C ARG A 58 -28.65 -11.68 1.07
N CYS A 59 -28.11 -12.79 1.56
CA CYS A 59 -26.97 -12.77 2.49
C CYS A 59 -25.68 -12.89 1.67
N PRO A 60 -24.78 -11.88 1.70
CA PRO A 60 -23.49 -11.95 1.01
C PRO A 60 -22.59 -13.05 1.55
N GLU A 61 -21.86 -13.71 0.65
CA GLU A 61 -20.87 -14.72 1.01
C GLU A 61 -19.72 -14.10 1.81
N GLY A 62 -19.34 -14.73 2.94
CA GLY A 62 -18.31 -14.22 3.84
C GLY A 62 -18.79 -13.22 4.89
N LEU A 63 -20.05 -12.77 4.83
CA LEU A 63 -20.59 -11.80 5.80
C LEU A 63 -20.75 -12.44 7.19
N GLN A 64 -21.16 -13.71 7.24
CA GLN A 64 -21.36 -14.45 8.48
C GLN A 64 -20.05 -14.58 9.26
N GLU A 65 -18.99 -15.00 8.57
CA GLU A 65 -17.64 -15.12 9.12
C GLU A 65 -17.13 -13.78 9.62
N LEU A 66 -17.36 -12.69 8.88
CA LEU A 66 -16.98 -11.34 9.32
C LEU A 66 -17.72 -10.94 10.61
N LEU A 67 -19.01 -11.23 10.72
CA LEU A 67 -19.80 -10.90 11.91
C LEU A 67 -19.36 -11.72 13.14
N GLU A 68 -18.93 -12.97 12.93
CA GLU A 68 -18.33 -13.82 13.96
C GLU A 68 -16.97 -13.26 14.42
N GLU A 69 -16.10 -12.86 13.47
CA GLU A 69 -14.82 -12.21 13.78
C GLU A 69 -14.99 -10.91 14.55
N LEU A 70 -16.03 -10.12 14.22
CA LEU A 70 -16.36 -8.87 14.91
C LEU A 70 -17.04 -9.07 16.27
N GLY A 71 -17.35 -10.31 16.66
CA GLY A 71 -18.07 -10.63 17.90
C GLY A 71 -19.51 -10.11 17.92
N ALA A 72 -20.10 -9.84 16.76
CA ALA A 72 -21.46 -9.33 16.61
C ALA A 72 -22.51 -10.45 16.70
N MET A 73 -22.11 -11.71 16.56
CA MET A 73 -22.96 -12.89 16.74
C MET A 73 -22.91 -13.37 18.20
N LYS A 74 -24.03 -13.30 18.92
CA LYS A 74 -24.18 -14.05 20.18
C LYS A 74 -24.31 -15.54 19.84
N GLN A 75 -23.46 -16.37 20.42
CA GLN A 75 -23.73 -17.80 20.53
C GLN A 75 -24.98 -17.96 21.42
N GLU A 76 -26.06 -18.50 20.87
CA GLU A 76 -27.21 -18.99 21.65
C GLU A 76 -26.86 -20.30 22.36
#